data_AF-A0A9P8VWW6-F1
#
_entry.id   AF-A0A9P8VWW6-F1
#
_cell.length_a   1.000
_cell.length_b   1.000
_cell.length_c   1.000
_cell.angle_alpha   90.00
_cell.angle_beta   90.00
_cell.angle_gamma   90.00
#
_symmetry.space_group_name_H-M   'P 1'
#
loop_
_entity.id
_entity.type
_entity.pdbx_description
1 polymer ?
#
loop_
_entity_poly.entity_id
_entity_poly.type
_entity_poly.pdbx_seq_one_letter_code
_entity_poly.pdbx_strand_id
1 'polypeptide(L)'
;QRGDDIGITEEVVKAAAGNHGNGKEVMALLLNRRGGGIPIMEEAVSIIAKIFDEEVMALILDRRGGGISITEEVVKAAARNWSYGAE
;
A
#
# COMPACT_ATOMS: atom_id res chain seq x y z
N GLN A 1 -22.48 -13.67 9.17
CA GLN A 1 -21.07 -14.05 9.07
C GLN A 1 -20.33 -12.80 8.61
N ARG A 2 -19.67 -12.08 9.54
CA ARG A 2 -18.87 -10.90 9.19
C ARG A 2 -17.68 -11.45 8.43
N GLY A 3 -17.56 -11.12 7.15
CA GLY A 3 -16.35 -11.43 6.40
C GLY A 3 -15.19 -10.79 7.16
N ASP A 4 -14.20 -11.59 7.52
CA ASP A 4 -13.05 -11.17 8.29
C ASP A 4 -12.50 -9.86 7.70
N ASP A 5 -12.25 -8.87 8.55
CA ASP A 5 -11.62 -7.62 8.15
C ASP A 5 -10.23 -7.96 7.59
N ILE A 6 -10.11 -8.05 6.26
CA ILE A 6 -8.86 -8.42 5.59
C ILE A 6 -7.89 -7.24 5.73
N GLY A 7 -6.89 -7.42 6.60
CA GLY A 7 -5.70 -6.58 6.71
C GLY A 7 -5.04 -6.31 5.36
N ILE A 8 -4.49 -5.11 5.15
CA ILE A 8 -3.50 -4.91 4.08
C ILE A 8 -2.17 -5.44 4.60
N THR A 9 -1.92 -6.71 4.33
CA THR A 9 -0.69 -7.42 4.69
C THR A 9 0.29 -7.40 3.52
N GLU A 10 1.55 -7.77 3.78
CA GLU A 10 2.55 -8.01 2.76
C GLU A 10 2.03 -8.90 1.61
N GLU A 11 1.39 -10.02 1.93
CA GLU A 11 0.92 -10.97 0.93
C GLU A 11 -0.21 -10.40 0.05
N VAL A 12 -1.09 -9.57 0.64
CA VAL A 12 -2.12 -8.85 -0.13
C VAL A 12 -1.47 -7.87 -1.11
N VAL A 13 -0.44 -7.14 -0.67
CA VAL A 13 0.31 -6.20 -1.49
C VAL A 13 1.03 -6.92 -2.64
N LYS A 14 1.71 -8.03 -2.35
CA LYS A 14 2.39 -8.85 -3.38
C LYS A 14 1.41 -9.43 -4.39
N ALA A 15 0.26 -9.92 -3.93
CA ALA A 15 -0.77 -10.46 -4.81
C ALA A 15 -1.33 -9.38 -5.76
N ALA A 16 -1.57 -8.17 -5.26
CA ALA A 16 -1.97 -7.03 -6.08
C ALA A 16 -0.87 -6.66 -7.09
N ALA A 17 0.38 -6.60 -6.65
CA ALA A 17 1.53 -6.29 -7.51
C ALA A 17 1.74 -7.31 -8.63
N GLY A 18 1.50 -8.60 -8.36
CA GLY A 18 1.60 -9.66 -9.36
C GLY A 18 0.52 -9.59 -10.45
N ASN A 19 -0.52 -8.78 -10.27
CA ASN A 19 -1.53 -8.52 -11.28
C ASN A 19 -1.07 -7.38 -12.21
N HIS A 20 -0.22 -7.69 -13.19
CA HIS A 20 0.38 -6.68 -14.09
C HIS A 20 -0.65 -5.86 -14.89
N GLY A 21 -1.88 -6.33 -15.06
CA GLY A 21 -2.92 -5.63 -15.82
C GLY A 21 -3.82 -4.71 -15.00
N ASN A 22 -4.01 -5.00 -13.70
CA ASN A 22 -4.97 -4.26 -12.85
C ASN A 22 -4.48 -4.06 -11.40
N GLY A 23 -3.20 -4.26 -11.13
CA GLY A 23 -2.66 -4.30 -9.77
C GLY A 23 -2.86 -3.00 -9.01
N LYS A 24 -2.72 -1.86 -9.70
CA LYS A 24 -2.96 -0.52 -9.14
C LYS A 24 -4.44 -0.34 -8.77
N GLU A 25 -5.35 -0.72 -9.65
CA GLU A 25 -6.80 -0.65 -9.45
C GLU A 25 -7.25 -1.54 -8.29
N VAL A 26 -6.69 -2.76 -8.20
CA VAL A 26 -6.92 -3.67 -7.07
C VAL A 26 -6.43 -3.02 -5.77
N MET A 27 -5.22 -2.46 -5.75
CA MET A 27 -4.69 -1.76 -4.57
C MET A 27 -5.55 -0.55 -4.19
N ALA A 28 -5.99 0.25 -5.17
CA ALA A 28 -6.87 1.39 -4.95
C ALA A 28 -8.24 0.97 -4.36
N LEU A 29 -8.83 -0.14 -4.83
CA LEU A 29 -10.07 -0.69 -4.29
C LEU A 29 -9.90 -1.17 -2.84
N LEU A 30 -8.79 -1.85 -2.54
CA LEU A 30 -8.46 -2.32 -1.20
C LEU A 30 -8.28 -1.14 -0.22
N LEU A 31 -7.61 -0.07 -0.63
CA LEU A 31 -7.44 1.15 0.17
C LEU A 31 -8.76 1.93 0.37
N ASN A 32 -9.69 1.85 -0.59
CA ASN A 32 -11.02 2.46 -0.51
C ASN A 32 -11.99 1.72 0.42
N ARG A 33 -11.70 0.44 0.75
CA ARG A 33 -12.59 -0.35 1.59
C ARG A 33 -12.49 0.13 3.04
N ARG A 34 -13.33 1.10 3.38
CA ARG A 34 -13.41 1.81 4.67
C ARG A 34 -14.10 0.98 5.76
N GLY A 35 -13.79 -0.31 5.84
CA GLY A 35 -14.11 -1.10 7.04
C GLY A 35 -13.28 -0.50 8.18
N GLY A 36 -13.94 0.25 9.07
CA GLY A 36 -13.27 0.99 10.14
C GLY A 36 -12.36 0.07 10.95
N GLY A 37 -11.05 0.26 10.83
CA GLY A 37 -10.06 -0.40 11.68
C GLY A 37 -9.09 -1.37 11.01
N ILE A 38 -9.12 -1.59 9.69
CA ILE A 38 -8.12 -2.45 9.03
C ILE A 38 -6.73 -1.79 9.14
N PRO A 39 -5.80 -2.18 10.01
CA PRO A 39 -4.50 -1.51 10.08
C PRO A 39 -3.71 -1.78 8.79
N ILE A 40 -2.96 -0.79 8.31
CA ILE A 40 -1.89 -1.04 7.35
C ILE A 40 -0.62 -1.15 8.17
N MET A 41 0.04 -2.30 8.09
CA MET A 41 1.29 -2.52 8.80
C MET A 41 2.42 -1.72 8.14
N GLU A 42 3.38 -1.24 8.93
CA GLU A 42 4.57 -0.54 8.41
C GLU A 42 5.26 -1.33 7.30
N GLU A 43 5.38 -2.66 7.48
CA GLU A 43 5.95 -3.57 6.49
C GLU A 43 5.19 -3.52 5.16
N ALA A 44 3.86 -3.49 5.19
CA ALA A 44 3.04 -3.34 4.00
C ALA A 44 3.27 -1.97 3.34
N VAL A 45 3.38 -0.88 4.11
CA VAL A 45 3.71 0.45 3.55
C VAL A 45 5.09 0.45 2.88
N SER A 46 6.09 -0.17 3.50
CA SER A 46 7.44 -0.30 2.94
C SER A 46 7.45 -1.07 1.63
N ILE A 47 6.67 -2.16 1.54
CA ILE A 47 6.56 -2.95 0.32
C ILE A 47 5.83 -2.17 -0.77
N ILE A 48 4.76 -1.46 -0.42
CA ILE A 48 4.05 -0.63 -1.40
C ILE A 48 4.99 0.42 -1.98
N ALA A 49 5.77 1.09 -1.13
CA ALA A 49 6.77 2.07 -1.56
C ALA A 49 7.88 1.50 -2.47
N LYS A 50 8.20 0.20 -2.35
CA LYS A 50 9.20 -0.47 -3.20
C LYS A 50 8.67 -0.89 -4.57
N ILE A 51 7.37 -1.13 -4.68
CA ILE A 51 6.79 -1.85 -5.81
C ILE A 51 5.92 -0.95 -6.67
N PHE A 52 5.05 -0.17 -6.02
CA PHE A 52 4.11 0.70 -6.70
C PHE A 52 4.71 2.09 -6.88
N ASP A 53 4.06 2.86 -7.73
CA ASP A 53 4.41 4.23 -8.08
C ASP A 53 3.82 5.26 -7.11
N GLU A 54 4.07 6.53 -7.41
CA GLU A 54 3.61 7.67 -6.63
C GLU A 54 2.09 7.76 -6.56
N GLU A 55 1.36 7.33 -7.60
CA GLU A 55 -0.11 7.31 -7.58
C GLU A 55 -0.65 6.46 -6.43
N VAL A 56 -0.16 5.22 -6.30
CA VAL A 56 -0.59 4.33 -5.21
C VAL A 56 -0.09 4.84 -3.85
N MET A 57 1.10 5.42 -3.80
CA MET A 57 1.63 6.01 -2.55
C MET A 57 0.76 7.19 -2.08
N ALA A 58 0.33 8.06 -3.00
CA ALA A 58 -0.58 9.17 -2.72
C ALA A 58 -1.92 8.65 -2.18
N LEU A 59 -2.49 7.59 -2.78
CA LEU A 59 -3.74 7.00 -2.28
C LEU A 59 -3.65 6.53 -0.83
N ILE A 60 -2.50 6.01 -0.39
CA ILE A 60 -2.29 5.57 0.99
C ILE A 60 -2.24 6.78 1.93
N LEU A 61 -1.49 7.81 1.56
CA LEU A 61 -1.38 9.03 2.36
C LEU A 61 -2.74 9.73 2.50
N ASP A 62 -3.49 9.86 1.40
CA ASP A 62 -4.78 10.56 1.36
C ASP A 62 -5.88 9.80 2.11
N ARG A 63 -5.99 8.49 1.88
CA ARG A 63 -7.11 7.69 2.40
C ARG A 63 -6.83 7.14 3.79
N ARG A 64 -5.55 6.93 4.12
CA ARG A 64 -5.13 6.16 5.30
C ARG A 64 -4.05 6.87 6.12
N GLY A 65 -3.68 8.12 5.82
CA GLY A 65 -2.61 8.87 6.51
C GLY A 65 -2.67 8.87 8.04
N GLY A 66 -3.87 8.88 8.64
CA GLY A 66 -4.04 8.80 10.10
C GLY A 66 -3.86 7.40 10.71
N GLY A 67 -3.69 6.36 9.89
CA GLY A 67 -3.59 4.95 10.30
C GLY A 67 -2.38 4.22 9.72
N ILE A 68 -1.36 4.97 9.29
CA ILE A 68 -0.07 4.46 8.80
C ILE A 68 1.07 5.13 9.56
N SER A 69 2.16 4.41 9.73
CA SER A 69 3.42 4.95 10.26
C SER A 69 4.40 5.15 9.11
N ILE A 70 4.78 6.40 8.84
CA ILE A 70 5.86 6.71 7.90
C ILE A 70 7.16 6.74 8.69
N THR A 71 7.95 5.66 8.56
CA THR A 71 9.24 5.50 9.24
C THR A 71 10.40 5.74 8.29
N GLU A 72 11.62 5.83 8.82
CA GLU A 72 12.84 5.91 8.02
C GLU A 72 12.95 4.76 7.01
N GLU A 73 12.52 3.56 7.38
CA GLU A 73 12.56 2.39 6.49
C GLU A 73 11.56 2.49 5.33
N VAL A 74 10.39 3.10 5.55
CA VAL A 74 9.44 3.43 4.47
C VAL A 74 10.04 4.45 3.50
N VAL A 75 10.72 5.48 4.03
CA VAL A 75 11.37 6.51 3.20
C VAL A 75 12.53 5.92 2.38
N LYS A 76 13.40 5.11 3.00
CA LYS A 76 14.48 4.40 2.30
C LYS A 76 13.96 3.46 1.22
N ALA A 77 12.84 2.78 1.50
CA ALA A 77 12.17 1.91 0.55
C ALA A 77 11.72 2.68 -0.70
N ALA A 78 11.03 3.81 -0.53
CA ALA A 78 10.63 4.67 -1.64
C ALA A 78 11.85 5.19 -2.43
N ALA A 79 12.89 5.66 -1.74
CA ALA A 79 14.11 6.17 -2.39
C ALA A 79 14.89 5.11 -3.20
N ARG A 80 14.70 3.82 -2.90
CA ARG A 80 15.32 2.69 -3.62
C ARG A 80 14.46 2.18 -4.78
N ASN A 81 13.23 2.66 -4.92
CA ASN A 81 12.36 2.32 -6.03
C ASN A 81 12.81 3.09 -7.29
N TRP A 82 13.88 2.64 -7.94
CA TRP A 82 14.45 3.36 -9.10
C TRP A 82 13.53 3.37 -10.34
N SER A 83 12.50 2.54 -10.36
CA SER A 83 11.51 2.50 -11.42
C SER A 83 10.56 3.70 -11.38
N TYR A 84 10.27 4.23 -10.18
CA TYR A 84 9.23 5.26 -9.96
C TYR A 84 9.63 6.36 -8.95
N GLY A 85 10.80 6.28 -8.33
CA GLY A 85 11.27 7.21 -7.28
C GLY A 85 12.06 8.41 -7.78
N ALA A 86 12.01 8.70 -9.08
CA ALA A 86 12.81 9.74 -9.74
C ALA A 86 12.02 10.99 -10.16
N GLU A 87 10.74 11.11 -9.77
CA GLU A 87 9.97 12.34 -9.99
C GLU A 87 10.41 13.51 -9.10
#